data_AF-A0A2D9UGH8-F1
#
_entry.id   AF-A0A2D9UGH8-F1
#
_cell.length_a   1.000
_cell.length_b   1.000
_cell.length_c   1.000
_cell.angle_alpha   90.00
_cell.angle_beta   90.00
_cell.angle_gamma   90.00
#
_symmetry.space_group_name_H-M   'P 1'
#
loop_
_entity.id
_entity.type
_entity.pdbx_description
1 polymer ?
#
loop_
_entity_poly.entity_id
_entity_poly.type
_entity_poly.pdbx_seq_one_letter_code
_entity_poly.pdbx_strand_id
1 'polypeptide(L)'
;MKIFNKILLLGFIITLGGCKDGNDGKAFLRIRTIIEPTSVSIYNPDIPSDFNYDVYYETKPGSYQFEYIDHNNAYHPMSGELNVIDIVIAPGQSSSFLNSGEDGRNVYIDLILLSTGALVETFDYLTIPSELNYEE
;
A
#
# COMPACT_ATOMS: atom_id res chain seq x y z
N MET A 1 -25.40 -40.48 -33.19
CA MET A 1 -24.25 -39.63 -33.59
C MET A 1 -24.46 -38.12 -33.40
N LYS A 2 -25.65 -37.53 -33.56
CA LYS A 2 -25.85 -36.06 -33.48
C LYS A 2 -25.73 -35.45 -32.06
N ILE A 3 -25.90 -36.24 -31.00
CA ILE A 3 -25.84 -35.78 -29.60
C ILE A 3 -24.40 -35.70 -29.09
N PHE A 4 -23.54 -36.65 -29.49
CA PHE A 4 -22.12 -36.68 -29.12
C PHE A 4 -21.37 -35.41 -29.60
N ASN A 5 -21.65 -34.95 -30.81
CA ASN A 5 -21.04 -33.72 -31.34
C ASN A 5 -21.50 -32.45 -30.60
N LYS A 6 -22.71 -32.43 -30.01
CA LYS A 6 -23.20 -31.29 -29.23
C LYS A 6 -22.56 -31.23 -27.84
N ILE A 7 -22.30 -32.38 -27.22
CA ILE A 7 -21.64 -32.48 -25.91
C ILE A 7 -20.16 -32.09 -26.03
N LEU A 8 -19.49 -32.51 -27.11
CA LEU A 8 -18.09 -32.15 -27.38
C LEU A 8 -17.91 -30.64 -27.64
N LEU A 9 -18.88 -30.00 -28.30
CA LEU A 9 -18.86 -28.55 -28.52
C LEU A 9 -19.09 -27.76 -27.23
N LEU A 10 -19.94 -28.27 -26.33
CA LEU A 10 -20.21 -27.64 -25.03
C LEU A 10 -19.01 -27.75 -24.08
N GLY A 11 -18.29 -28.88 -24.11
CA GLY A 11 -17.06 -29.07 -23.34
C GLY A 11 -15.93 -28.12 -23.74
N PHE A 12 -15.83 -27.76 -25.03
CA PHE A 12 -14.80 -26.85 -25.55
C PHE A 12 -15.06 -25.37 -25.22
N ILE A 13 -16.32 -25.00 -24.97
CA ILE A 13 -16.70 -23.62 -24.60
C ILE A 13 -16.44 -23.36 -23.11
N ILE A 14 -16.49 -24.39 -22.25
CA ILE A 14 -16.26 -24.26 -20.81
C ILE A 14 -14.76 -24.07 -20.48
N THR A 15 -13.85 -24.45 -21.37
CA THR A 15 -12.39 -24.28 -21.15
C THR A 15 -11.85 -22.90 -21.54
N LEU A 16 -12.67 -22.03 -22.13
CA LEU A 16 -12.24 -20.69 -22.58
C LEU A 16 -12.57 -19.55 -21.59
N GLY A 17 -13.38 -19.84 -20.56
CA GLY A 17 -13.77 -18.85 -19.56
C GLY A 17 -12.95 -18.99 -18.29
N GLY A 18 -11.80 -18.32 -18.20
CA GLY A 18 -11.09 -18.24 -16.92
C GLY A 18 -9.69 -17.64 -16.90
N CYS A 19 -9.14 -17.16 -18.02
CA CYS A 19 -7.86 -16.44 -17.99
C CYS A 19 -8.13 -14.99 -17.59
N LYS A 20 -7.92 -14.65 -16.31
CA LYS A 20 -7.91 -13.27 -15.83
C LYS A 20 -6.46 -12.88 -15.55
N ASP A 21 -6.05 -11.71 -16.03
CA ASP A 21 -4.79 -11.09 -15.63
C ASP A 21 -4.84 -10.72 -14.14
N GLY A 22 -3.67 -10.73 -13.52
CA GLY A 22 -3.50 -10.25 -12.15
C GLY A 22 -3.72 -8.74 -12.09
N ASN A 23 -4.26 -8.27 -10.96
CA ASN A 23 -4.40 -6.84 -10.68
C ASN A 23 -3.09 -6.30 -10.10
N ASP A 24 -2.80 -5.03 -10.32
CA ASP A 24 -1.65 -4.38 -9.67
C ASP A 24 -1.84 -4.32 -8.15
N GLY A 25 -0.73 -4.37 -7.43
CA GLY A 25 -0.73 -4.20 -5.98
C GLY A 25 -1.13 -2.78 -5.58
N LYS A 26 -1.65 -2.63 -4.36
CA LYS A 26 -2.02 -1.33 -3.78
C LYS A 26 -0.97 -0.85 -2.79
N ALA A 27 -0.81 0.46 -2.64
CA ALA A 27 0.02 1.05 -1.60
C ALA A 27 -0.83 1.65 -0.48
N PHE A 28 -0.35 1.50 0.75
CA PHE A 28 -0.95 2.06 1.94
C PHE A 28 0.09 2.81 2.75
N LEU A 29 -0.15 4.09 3.01
CA LEU A 29 0.73 4.96 3.78
C LEU A 29 0.14 5.23 5.16
N ARG A 30 0.95 5.05 6.20
CA ARG A 30 0.64 5.39 7.59
C ARG A 30 1.64 6.41 8.10
N ILE A 31 1.14 7.49 8.67
CA ILE A 31 1.97 8.52 9.32
C ILE A 31 2.03 8.18 10.81
N ARG A 32 3.24 8.14 11.37
CA ARG A 32 3.49 7.75 12.77
C ARG A 32 4.38 8.77 13.46
N THR A 33 4.23 8.86 14.77
CA THR A 33 5.11 9.64 15.63
C THR A 33 5.06 9.08 17.05
N ILE A 34 6.12 9.27 17.82
CA ILE A 34 6.12 8.94 19.26
C ILE A 34 5.49 10.09 20.06
N ILE A 35 5.78 11.33 19.66
CA ILE A 35 5.25 12.55 20.28
C ILE A 35 4.72 13.42 19.15
N GLU A 36 3.45 13.81 19.24
CA GLU A 36 2.81 14.56 18.16
C GLU A 36 3.59 15.83 17.80
N PRO A 37 3.96 16.02 16.53
CA PRO A 37 4.53 17.26 16.03
C PRO A 37 3.51 18.39 16.12
N THR A 38 4.00 19.62 16.21
CA THR A 38 3.16 20.82 16.28
C THR A 38 2.47 21.14 14.95
N SER A 39 3.08 20.72 13.83
CA SER A 39 2.50 20.87 12.49
C SER A 39 3.08 19.80 11.56
N VAL A 40 2.25 19.29 10.64
CA VAL A 40 2.67 18.34 9.59
C VAL A 40 2.00 18.72 8.27
N SER A 41 2.78 18.67 7.21
CA SER A 41 2.30 18.80 5.83
C SER A 41 2.81 17.62 5.02
N ILE A 42 1.90 16.77 4.55
CA ILE A 42 2.20 15.71 3.57
C ILE A 42 1.60 16.13 2.24
N TYR A 43 2.42 16.36 1.22
CA TYR A 43 1.97 16.80 -0.11
C TYR A 43 1.50 15.61 -0.95
N ASN A 44 0.53 14.86 -0.42
CA ASN A 44 -0.08 13.71 -1.07
C ASN A 44 -1.61 13.91 -1.11
N PRO A 45 -2.23 14.00 -2.31
CA PRO A 45 -3.67 14.26 -2.44
C PRO A 45 -4.56 13.11 -1.95
N ASP A 46 -4.00 11.91 -1.78
CA ASP A 46 -4.75 10.75 -1.27
C ASP A 46 -4.79 10.74 0.29
N ILE A 47 -4.00 11.59 0.95
CA ILE A 47 -4.00 11.75 2.41
C ILE A 47 -4.85 12.96 2.80
N PRO A 48 -5.85 12.80 3.68
CA PRO A 48 -6.64 13.94 4.14
C PRO A 48 -5.79 14.90 4.98
N SER A 49 -6.10 16.20 4.92
CA SER A 49 -5.36 17.22 5.68
C SER A 49 -5.52 17.06 7.21
N ASP A 50 -6.61 16.44 7.64
CA ASP A 50 -6.96 16.12 9.03
C ASP A 50 -6.76 14.62 9.32
N PHE A 51 -5.71 14.02 8.76
CA PHE A 51 -5.41 12.61 8.99
C PHE A 51 -5.21 12.28 10.47
N ASN A 52 -5.46 11.02 10.82
CA ASN A 52 -5.14 10.46 12.13
C ASN A 52 -3.80 9.72 12.05
N TYR A 53 -2.98 9.87 13.09
CA TYR A 53 -1.76 9.08 13.24
C TYR A 53 -2.08 7.58 13.38
N ASP A 54 -1.12 6.75 12.98
CA ASP A 54 -1.18 5.29 13.05
C ASP A 54 -2.33 4.61 12.25
N VAL A 55 -2.95 5.35 11.32
CA VAL A 55 -3.95 4.82 10.36
C VAL A 55 -3.34 4.67 8.97
N TYR A 56 -3.64 3.54 8.30
CA TYR A 56 -3.26 3.33 6.90
C TYR A 56 -4.27 3.96 5.95
N TYR A 57 -3.78 4.78 5.02
CA TYR A 57 -4.53 5.39 3.93
C TYR A 57 -4.08 4.77 2.60
N GLU A 58 -5.03 4.33 1.76
CA GLU A 58 -4.70 3.90 0.39
C GLU A 58 -4.15 5.09 -0.39
N THR A 59 -2.98 4.92 -0.99
CA THR A 59 -2.27 5.98 -1.73
C THR A 59 -1.86 5.47 -3.09
N LYS A 60 -1.87 6.35 -4.09
CA LYS A 60 -1.33 6.03 -5.40
C LYS A 60 0.20 5.99 -5.37
N PRO A 61 0.83 5.29 -6.33
CA PRO A 61 2.27 5.39 -6.58
C PRO A 61 2.65 6.81 -6.99
N GLY A 62 3.82 7.27 -6.53
CA GLY A 62 4.29 8.63 -6.78
C GLY A 62 5.36 9.07 -5.80
N SER A 63 5.89 10.27 -6.03
CA SER A 63 6.86 10.94 -5.17
C SER A 63 6.16 12.08 -4.44
N TYR A 64 6.09 11.99 -3.11
CA TYR A 64 5.38 12.97 -2.29
C TYR A 64 6.34 13.64 -1.32
N GLN A 65 6.36 14.98 -1.34
CA GLN A 65 7.13 15.74 -0.37
C GLN A 65 6.43 15.75 0.98
N PHE A 66 7.20 15.97 2.05
CA PHE A 66 6.64 16.24 3.36
C PHE A 66 7.54 17.17 4.18
N GLU A 67 6.92 17.87 5.12
CA GLU A 67 7.58 18.72 6.10
C GLU A 67 6.80 18.68 7.42
N TYR A 68 7.48 18.95 8.54
CA TYR A 68 6.84 19.02 9.85
C TYR A 68 7.65 19.87 10.82
N ILE A 69 6.98 20.36 11.86
CA ILE A 69 7.61 21.00 13.00
C ILE A 69 7.43 20.06 14.18
N ASP A 70 8.52 19.60 14.78
CA ASP A 70 8.46 18.65 15.87
C ASP A 70 7.89 19.27 17.17
N HIS A 71 7.77 18.45 18.21
CA HIS A 71 7.28 18.89 19.53
C HIS A 71 8.23 19.88 20.24
N ASN A 72 9.48 20.00 19.79
CA ASN A 72 10.46 20.97 20.29
C ASN A 72 10.48 22.27 19.47
N ASN A 73 9.56 22.43 18.51
CA ASN A 73 9.52 23.53 17.54
C ASN A 73 10.72 23.57 16.57
N ALA A 74 11.40 22.44 16.34
CA ALA A 74 12.39 22.29 15.29
C ALA A 74 11.69 21.99 13.96
N TYR A 75 12.07 22.72 12.90
CA TYR A 75 11.56 22.48 11.55
C TYR A 75 12.34 21.35 10.88
N HIS A 76 11.59 20.43 10.26
CA HIS A 76 12.07 19.34 9.44
C HIS A 76 11.44 19.41 8.05
N PRO A 77 12.20 19.09 6.99
CA PRO A 77 13.53 18.49 7.03
C PRO A 77 14.67 19.51 7.17
N MET A 78 15.70 19.15 7.92
CA MET A 78 17.00 19.84 7.92
C MET A 78 17.88 19.37 6.76
N SER A 79 18.99 20.08 6.52
CA SER A 79 19.94 19.71 5.46
C SER A 79 20.47 18.28 5.66
N GLY A 80 20.23 17.41 4.68
CA GLY A 80 20.62 15.99 4.72
C GLY A 80 19.53 15.05 5.24
N GLU A 81 18.38 15.56 5.68
CA GLU A 81 17.24 14.74 6.09
C GLU A 81 16.35 14.36 4.89
N LEU A 82 15.57 13.29 5.09
CA LEU A 82 14.58 12.84 4.13
C LEU A 82 13.43 13.86 4.03
N ASN A 83 13.06 14.23 2.81
CA ASN A 83 11.99 15.20 2.53
C ASN A 83 10.99 14.72 1.47
N VAL A 84 11.18 13.52 0.94
CA VAL A 84 10.35 12.91 -0.11
C VAL A 84 10.15 11.44 0.24
N ILE A 85 8.93 10.94 0.01
CA ILE A 85 8.61 9.52 0.01
C ILE A 85 8.28 9.07 -1.40
N ASP A 86 9.00 8.07 -1.89
CA ASP A 86 8.81 7.47 -3.21
C ASP A 86 8.05 6.14 -3.06
N ILE A 87 6.83 6.09 -3.61
CA ILE A 87 5.92 4.96 -3.50
C ILE A 87 5.86 4.23 -4.84
N VAL A 88 6.23 2.95 -4.83
CA VAL A 88 6.22 2.04 -5.99
C VAL A 88 5.43 0.78 -5.64
N ILE A 89 4.58 0.33 -6.58
CA ILE A 89 3.77 -0.89 -6.43
C ILE A 89 4.23 -1.99 -7.37
N ALA A 90 4.01 -3.25 -6.97
CA ALA A 90 4.27 -4.39 -7.83
C ALA A 90 3.13 -4.53 -8.87
N PRO A 91 3.45 -4.67 -10.17
CA PRO A 91 2.42 -4.91 -11.17
C PRO A 91 1.86 -6.33 -11.07
N GLY A 92 0.61 -6.51 -11.50
CA GLY A 92 0.03 -7.83 -11.70
C GLY A 92 0.70 -8.58 -12.87
N GLN A 93 0.69 -9.90 -12.83
CA GLN A 93 1.19 -10.73 -13.92
C GLN A 93 0.09 -10.98 -14.95
N SER A 94 0.46 -11.00 -16.23
CA SER A 94 -0.45 -11.40 -17.29
C SER A 94 -0.75 -12.91 -17.21
N SER A 95 -1.99 -13.26 -17.57
CA SER A 95 -2.39 -14.66 -17.73
C SER A 95 -1.77 -15.28 -18.99
N SER A 96 -1.59 -16.60 -18.96
CA SER A 96 -1.16 -17.42 -20.09
C SER A 96 -2.24 -18.46 -20.42
N PHE A 97 -2.13 -19.12 -21.57
CA PHE A 97 -3.11 -20.11 -22.06
C PHE A 97 -3.40 -21.25 -21.05
N LEU A 98 -2.50 -21.49 -20.10
CA LEU A 98 -2.63 -22.54 -19.09
C LEU A 98 -2.76 -22.02 -17.63
N ASN A 99 -2.45 -20.75 -17.37
CA ASN A 99 -2.33 -20.21 -16.01
C ASN A 99 -2.97 -18.82 -15.91
N SER A 100 -3.74 -18.56 -14.84
CA SER A 100 -4.17 -17.20 -14.50
C SER A 100 -2.98 -16.34 -14.09
N GLY A 101 -3.11 -15.02 -14.28
CA GLY A 101 -2.13 -14.07 -13.78
C GLY A 101 -2.19 -13.96 -12.25
N GLU A 102 -1.04 -13.72 -11.61
CA GLU A 102 -0.95 -13.45 -10.18
C GLU A 102 -1.08 -11.96 -9.89
N ASP A 103 -1.82 -11.59 -8.85
CA ASP A 103 -1.94 -10.20 -8.42
C ASP A 103 -0.60 -9.68 -7.87
N GLY A 104 -0.33 -8.40 -8.11
CA GLY A 104 0.79 -7.68 -7.53
C GLY A 104 0.62 -7.55 -6.01
N ARG A 105 1.74 -7.61 -5.28
CA ARG A 105 1.73 -7.50 -3.82
C ARG A 105 1.40 -6.09 -3.37
N ASN A 106 0.54 -5.98 -2.37
CA ASN A 106 0.30 -4.71 -1.67
C ASN A 106 1.55 -4.31 -0.87
N VAL A 107 1.75 -3.00 -0.73
CA VAL A 107 2.86 -2.43 0.03
C VAL A 107 2.31 -1.57 1.16
N TYR A 108 2.84 -1.78 2.36
CA TYR A 108 2.51 -1.00 3.55
C TYR A 108 3.74 -0.20 3.98
N ILE A 109 3.55 1.11 4.11
CA ILE A 109 4.63 2.08 4.29
C ILE A 109 4.34 2.89 5.54
N ASP A 110 5.32 2.96 6.43
CA ASP A 110 5.30 3.82 7.60
C ASP A 110 6.22 5.02 7.35
N LEU A 111 5.65 6.22 7.40
CA LEU A 111 6.40 7.47 7.53
C LEU A 111 6.44 7.86 9.01
N ILE A 112 7.59 7.71 9.63
CA ILE A 112 7.79 7.96 11.06
C ILE A 112 8.46 9.31 11.23
N LEU A 113 7.77 10.24 11.89
CA LEU A 113 8.24 11.60 12.16
C LEU A 113 8.94 11.61 13.52
N LEU A 114 10.22 11.98 13.56
CA LEU A 114 11.04 12.01 14.78
C LEU A 114 11.75 13.35 14.89
N SER A 115 12.05 13.81 16.11
CA SER A 115 12.87 15.02 16.33
C SER A 115 14.30 14.95 15.76
N THR A 116 14.74 13.76 15.35
CA THR A 116 16.05 13.53 14.72
C THR A 116 15.98 13.45 13.19
N GLY A 117 14.82 13.76 12.61
CA GLY A 117 14.54 13.58 11.19
C GLY A 117 13.64 12.37 10.92
N ALA A 118 12.96 12.38 9.78
CA ALA A 118 12.01 11.34 9.43
C ALA A 118 12.68 10.03 9.00
N LEU A 119 11.99 8.92 9.26
CA LEU A 119 12.34 7.57 8.82
C LEU A 119 11.21 7.03 7.95
N VAL A 120 11.55 6.27 6.91
CA VAL A 120 10.59 5.48 6.13
C VAL A 120 10.90 4.01 6.33
N GLU A 121 9.89 3.25 6.76
CA GLU A 121 9.96 1.80 6.87
C GLU A 121 8.91 1.19 5.94
N THR A 122 9.32 0.15 5.20
CA THR A 122 8.41 -0.67 4.40
C THR A 122 8.34 -2.04 5.02
N PHE A 123 7.11 -2.53 5.21
CA PHE A 123 6.90 -3.81 5.87
C PHE A 123 6.15 -4.80 4.97
N ASP A 124 6.71 -5.99 4.84
CA ASP A 124 5.99 -7.23 4.51
C ASP A 124 5.53 -7.88 5.85
N TYR A 125 4.65 -7.21 6.61
CA TYR A 125 4.21 -7.75 7.91
C TYR A 125 3.07 -8.77 7.74
N LEU A 126 3.43 -10.06 7.78
CA LEU A 126 2.63 -11.05 8.51
C LEU A 126 2.78 -10.73 10.01
N THR A 127 2.11 -9.70 10.50
CA THR A 127 2.02 -9.45 11.95
C THR A 127 0.67 -8.86 12.25
N ILE A 128 -0.28 -9.78 12.47
CA ILE A 128 -1.55 -9.48 13.13
C ILE A 128 -1.18 -9.01 14.54
N PRO A 129 -1.50 -7.78 14.94
CA PRO A 129 -1.44 -7.41 16.35
C PRO A 129 -2.44 -8.33 17.04
N SER A 130 -1.96 -9.24 17.89
CA SER A 130 -2.86 -9.96 18.78
C SER A 130 -3.61 -8.92 19.59
N GLU A 131 -4.93 -8.90 19.47
CA GLU A 131 -5.82 -8.09 20.29
C GLU A 131 -5.36 -8.20 21.74
N LEU A 132 -4.84 -7.09 22.28
CA LEU A 132 -4.70 -6.92 23.72
C LEU A 132 -6.12 -6.77 24.26
N ASN A 133 -6.79 -7.90 24.48
CA ASN A 133 -7.92 -7.98 25.39
C ASN A 133 -7.38 -7.69 26.79
N TYR A 134 -7.39 -6.42 27.17
CA TYR A 134 -7.48 -6.06 28.57
C TYR A 134 -8.92 -6.32 29.00
N GLU A 135 -9.20 -7.54 29.45
CA GLU A 135 -10.33 -7.77 30.34
C GLU A 135 -9.94 -7.21 31.72
N GLU A 136 -10.66 -6.17 32.17
CA GLU A 136 -10.76 -5.79 33.59
C GLU A 136 -11.75 -6.72 34.31
#